data_AF-A0A0G0EWK4-F1
#
_entry.id   AF-A0A0G0EWK4-F1
#
_cell.length_a   1.000
_cell.length_b   1.000
_cell.length_c   1.000
_cell.angle_alpha   90.00
_cell.angle_beta   90.00
_cell.angle_gamma   90.00
#
_symmetry.space_group_name_H-M   'P 1'
#
loop_
_entity.id
_entity.type
_entity.pdbx_description
1 polymer ?
#
loop_
_entity_poly.entity_id
_entity_poly.type
_entity_poly.pdbx_seq_one_letter_code
_entity_poly.pdbx_strand_id
1 'polypeptide(L)'
;MVEYINLRLNIDISMFQFFKELFTDNRIPSISFLEFYKKVNRLKEDGLFPFEYNLPQAISLPESFWKEVVSIHKMTLGDGLEREISIFMVDGELIFTSVMKGQESSVTSNHNISVKYVQHPTRKGYFRKEVYMDGSIYKRKDVYYKDAPRKVSIQYIFNLHTHPKHVFENGESVFSFVSKQDMISQFQSKAIVSGLVTDKLWLFVRTNSSPETINMEESNISVETLKTEMKMVIYCAELFKKAIKQ
;
A
#
# COMPACT_ATOMS: atom_id res chain seq x y z
N MET A 1 8.94 -47.06 -18.40
CA MET A 1 9.55 -46.04 -19.31
C MET A 1 8.55 -44.97 -19.80
N VAL A 2 7.34 -44.88 -19.23
CA VAL A 2 6.29 -43.92 -19.64
C VAL A 2 6.06 -42.80 -18.60
N GLU A 3 6.40 -43.02 -17.32
CA GLU A 3 6.29 -41.98 -16.26
C GLU A 3 7.33 -40.85 -16.37
N TYR A 4 8.52 -41.11 -16.91
CA TYR A 4 9.57 -40.09 -17.05
C TYR A 4 9.26 -39.03 -18.11
N ILE A 5 8.39 -39.34 -19.09
CA ILE A 5 8.01 -38.40 -20.15
C ILE A 5 6.95 -37.40 -19.64
N ASN A 6 6.01 -37.85 -18.81
CA ASN A 6 4.99 -36.98 -18.20
C ASN A 6 5.58 -35.98 -17.19
N LEU A 7 6.64 -36.35 -16.46
CA LEU A 7 7.30 -35.44 -15.53
C LEU A 7 8.03 -34.29 -16.24
N ARG A 8 8.68 -34.56 -17.38
CA ARG A 8 9.34 -33.51 -18.19
C ARG A 8 8.34 -32.57 -18.86
N LEU A 9 7.25 -33.09 -19.42
CA LEU A 9 6.22 -32.27 -20.06
C LEU A 9 5.53 -31.31 -19.08
N ASN A 10 5.27 -31.74 -17.83
CA ASN A 10 4.65 -30.87 -16.81
C ASN A 10 5.61 -29.77 -16.30
N ILE A 11 6.92 -30.05 -16.20
CA ILE A 11 7.92 -29.04 -15.83
C ILE A 11 8.09 -28.00 -16.93
N ASP A 12 8.09 -28.42 -18.20
CA ASP A 12 8.22 -27.51 -19.35
C ASP A 12 7.00 -26.60 -19.53
N ILE A 13 5.78 -27.10 -19.28
CA ILE A 13 4.55 -26.28 -19.33
C ILE A 13 4.54 -25.25 -18.18
N SER A 14 4.94 -25.65 -16.97
CA SER A 14 5.02 -24.77 -15.80
C SER A 14 6.08 -23.67 -15.97
N MET A 15 7.27 -24.00 -16.49
CA MET A 15 8.29 -23.00 -16.80
C MET A 15 7.84 -22.08 -17.93
N PHE A 16 7.22 -22.60 -18.99
CA PHE A 16 6.75 -21.76 -20.09
C PHE A 16 5.64 -20.79 -19.66
N GLN A 17 4.70 -21.22 -18.80
CA GLN A 17 3.72 -20.31 -18.18
C GLN A 17 4.40 -19.28 -17.27
N PHE A 18 5.36 -19.69 -16.44
CA PHE A 18 6.14 -18.78 -15.60
C PHE A 18 6.88 -17.71 -16.43
N PHE A 19 7.59 -18.11 -17.49
CA PHE A 19 8.25 -17.18 -18.39
C PHE A 19 7.25 -16.28 -19.11
N LYS A 20 6.14 -16.84 -19.60
CA LYS A 20 5.08 -16.06 -20.26
C LYS A 20 4.53 -14.99 -19.31
N GLU A 21 4.23 -15.35 -18.06
CA GLU A 21 3.78 -14.42 -17.01
C GLU A 21 4.82 -13.33 -16.73
N LEU A 22 6.09 -13.70 -16.58
CA LEU A 22 7.23 -12.78 -16.38
C LEU A 22 7.40 -11.79 -17.54
N PHE A 23 7.12 -12.21 -18.77
CA PHE A 23 7.22 -11.37 -19.97
C PHE A 23 5.92 -10.62 -20.32
N THR A 24 4.75 -11.05 -19.84
CA THR A 24 3.49 -10.27 -19.97
C THR A 24 3.45 -9.10 -19.00
N ASP A 25 3.95 -9.25 -17.78
CA ASP A 25 3.93 -8.19 -16.75
C ASP A 25 4.83 -6.98 -17.11
N ASN A 26 5.83 -7.19 -17.98
CA ASN A 26 6.70 -6.13 -18.49
C ASN A 26 6.10 -5.30 -19.65
N ARG A 27 4.92 -5.66 -20.18
CA ARG A 27 4.28 -4.93 -21.29
C ARG A 27 3.36 -3.80 -20.84
N ILE A 28 2.88 -3.84 -19.59
CA ILE A 28 2.02 -2.79 -19.06
C ILE A 28 2.90 -1.60 -18.62
N PRO A 29 2.72 -0.40 -19.20
CA PRO A 29 3.47 0.78 -18.78
C PRO A 29 3.24 1.05 -17.30
N SER A 30 4.33 1.05 -16.54
CA SER A 30 4.30 1.21 -15.08
C SER A 30 5.17 2.39 -14.65
N ILE A 31 4.73 3.11 -13.61
CA ILE A 31 5.56 4.09 -12.92
C ILE A 31 6.00 3.56 -11.55
N SER A 32 7.07 4.11 -11.00
CA SER A 32 7.47 3.79 -9.63
C SER A 32 6.45 4.30 -8.62
N PHE A 33 6.33 3.63 -7.46
CA PHE A 33 5.48 4.09 -6.37
C PHE A 33 5.83 5.51 -5.89
N LEU A 34 7.12 5.87 -5.88
CA LEU A 34 7.56 7.22 -5.53
C LEU A 34 7.04 8.27 -6.53
N GLU A 35 7.06 7.96 -7.83
CA GLU A 35 6.53 8.85 -8.86
C GLU A 35 5.01 8.98 -8.77
N PHE A 36 4.31 7.86 -8.61
CA PHE A 36 2.87 7.83 -8.36
C PHE A 36 2.50 8.73 -7.17
N TYR A 37 3.18 8.54 -6.04
CA TYR A 37 2.92 9.30 -4.84
C TYR A 37 3.20 10.79 -5.02
N LYS A 38 4.32 11.17 -5.65
CA LYS A 38 4.61 12.60 -5.92
C LYS A 38 3.51 13.27 -6.74
N LYS A 39 2.97 12.58 -7.75
CA LYS A 39 1.84 13.08 -8.55
C LYS A 39 0.59 13.28 -7.70
N VAL A 40 0.23 12.27 -6.90
CA VAL A 40 -0.93 12.31 -6.00
C VAL A 40 -0.80 13.39 -4.93
N ASN A 41 0.37 13.49 -4.29
CA ASN A 41 0.60 14.44 -3.20
C ASN A 41 0.58 15.89 -3.70
N ARG A 42 1.10 16.16 -4.90
CA ARG A 42 0.99 17.50 -5.49
C ARG A 42 -0.47 17.92 -5.67
N LEU A 43 -1.31 17.02 -6.17
CA LEU A 43 -2.76 17.27 -6.30
C LEU A 43 -3.40 17.51 -4.92
N LYS A 44 -3.01 16.72 -3.91
CA LYS A 44 -3.47 16.90 -2.52
C LYS A 44 -3.11 18.28 -1.96
N GLU A 45 -1.88 18.75 -2.20
CA GLU A 45 -1.41 20.08 -1.78
C GLU A 45 -2.24 21.20 -2.42
N ASP A 46 -2.71 20.98 -3.65
CA ASP A 46 -3.60 21.90 -4.38
C ASP A 46 -5.10 21.71 -4.02
N GLY A 47 -5.43 20.77 -3.12
CA GLY A 47 -6.82 20.45 -2.76
C GLY A 47 -7.60 19.74 -3.87
N LEU A 48 -6.91 19.14 -4.84
CA LEU A 48 -7.46 18.49 -6.02
C LEU A 48 -7.37 16.97 -5.93
N PHE A 49 -8.31 16.31 -6.61
CA PHE A 49 -8.27 14.86 -6.84
C PHE A 49 -7.80 14.58 -8.28
N PRO A 50 -7.14 13.43 -8.53
CA PRO A 50 -6.71 13.06 -9.87
C PRO A 50 -7.89 12.81 -10.80
N PHE A 51 -7.71 13.13 -12.08
CA PHE A 51 -8.55 12.58 -13.14
C PHE A 51 -8.20 11.11 -13.38
N GLU A 52 -9.20 10.27 -13.67
CA GLU A 52 -9.00 8.84 -13.91
C GLU A 52 -7.97 8.55 -15.01
N TYR A 53 -7.98 9.32 -16.10
CA TYR A 53 -7.09 9.14 -17.23
C TYR A 53 -5.65 9.60 -16.96
N ASN A 54 -5.40 10.38 -15.89
CA ASN A 54 -4.07 10.79 -15.48
C ASN A 54 -3.36 9.75 -14.61
N LEU A 55 -4.10 8.73 -14.15
CA LEU A 55 -3.57 7.67 -13.32
C LEU A 55 -2.89 6.58 -14.17
N PRO A 56 -1.73 6.05 -13.74
CA PRO A 56 -0.97 5.07 -14.53
C PRO A 56 -1.74 3.76 -14.71
N GLN A 57 -1.35 2.96 -15.71
CA GLN A 57 -1.90 1.62 -15.88
C GLN A 57 -1.37 0.64 -14.83
N ALA A 58 -0.12 0.83 -14.39
CA ALA A 58 0.48 0.04 -13.33
C ALA A 58 1.43 0.84 -12.43
N ILE A 59 1.61 0.36 -11.20
CA ILE A 59 2.49 0.92 -10.18
C ILE A 59 3.46 -0.16 -9.71
N SER A 60 4.76 0.13 -9.82
CA SER A 60 5.82 -0.72 -9.31
C SER A 60 6.15 -0.34 -7.87
N LEU A 61 5.87 -1.26 -6.94
CA LEU A 61 6.08 -1.09 -5.50
C LEU A 61 7.49 -1.58 -5.10
N PRO A 62 8.22 -0.85 -4.24
CA PRO A 62 9.56 -1.24 -3.84
C PRO A 62 9.54 -2.47 -2.92
N GLU A 63 10.62 -3.24 -2.91
CA GLU A 63 10.75 -4.44 -2.06
C GLU A 63 10.52 -4.13 -0.57
N SER A 64 10.96 -2.96 -0.09
CA SER A 64 10.73 -2.54 1.29
C SER A 64 9.25 -2.37 1.63
N PHE A 65 8.43 -1.97 0.66
CA PHE A 65 6.97 -1.90 0.83
C PHE A 65 6.38 -3.31 0.94
N TRP A 66 6.80 -4.22 0.05
CA TRP A 66 6.32 -5.60 0.09
C TRP A 66 6.67 -6.34 1.37
N LYS A 67 7.87 -6.10 1.93
CA LYS A 67 8.25 -6.66 3.22
C LYS A 67 7.27 -6.29 4.33
N GLU A 68 6.84 -5.03 4.37
CA GLU A 68 5.86 -4.56 5.36
C GLU A 68 4.47 -5.14 5.09
N VAL A 69 3.99 -5.15 3.83
CA VAL A 69 2.71 -5.78 3.45
C VAL A 69 2.65 -7.24 3.91
N VAL A 70 3.71 -8.01 3.61
CA VAL A 70 3.79 -9.43 4.00
C VAL A 70 3.88 -9.59 5.52
N SER A 71 4.62 -8.69 6.19
CA SER A 71 4.75 -8.69 7.65
C SER A 71 3.38 -8.51 8.31
N ILE A 72 2.66 -7.43 7.98
CA ILE A 72 1.35 -7.16 8.60
C ILE A 72 0.32 -8.25 8.27
N HIS A 73 0.33 -8.75 7.03
CA HIS A 73 -0.60 -9.80 6.62
C HIS A 73 -0.36 -11.11 7.38
N LYS A 74 0.91 -11.52 7.55
CA LYS A 74 1.26 -12.68 8.38
C LYS A 74 0.81 -12.52 9.82
N MET A 75 0.96 -11.32 10.38
CA MET A 75 0.47 -11.06 11.74
C MET A 75 -1.05 -11.20 11.82
N THR A 76 -1.81 -10.69 10.83
CA THR A 76 -3.27 -10.83 10.71
C THR A 76 -3.70 -12.28 10.59
N LEU A 77 -3.03 -13.09 9.78
CA LEU A 77 -3.31 -14.52 9.69
C LEU A 77 -2.94 -15.29 10.97
N GLY A 78 -1.96 -14.79 11.74
CA GLY A 78 -1.48 -15.45 12.94
C GLY A 78 -2.47 -15.42 14.11
N ASP A 79 -3.23 -14.33 14.27
CA ASP A 79 -4.19 -14.18 15.38
C ASP A 79 -5.62 -13.83 14.94
N GLY A 80 -5.88 -13.67 13.64
CA GLY A 80 -7.20 -13.36 13.10
C GLY A 80 -7.67 -11.94 13.36
N LEU A 81 -6.80 -11.03 13.83
CA LEU A 81 -7.16 -9.64 14.12
C LEU A 81 -6.82 -8.71 12.98
N GLU A 82 -7.74 -7.81 12.63
CA GLU A 82 -7.49 -6.73 11.69
C GLU A 82 -6.36 -5.82 12.17
N ARG A 83 -5.57 -5.34 11.22
CA ARG A 83 -4.42 -4.47 11.47
C ARG A 83 -4.39 -3.32 10.51
N GLU A 84 -3.94 -2.17 11.00
CA GLU A 84 -3.71 -0.97 10.21
C GLU A 84 -2.29 -0.44 10.45
N ILE A 85 -1.68 0.05 9.36
CA ILE A 85 -0.48 0.88 9.40
C ILE A 85 -0.68 2.13 8.54
N SER A 86 -0.06 3.22 8.96
CA SER A 86 0.04 4.44 8.17
C SER A 86 1.39 4.49 7.48
N ILE A 87 1.39 4.92 6.22
CA ILE A 87 2.60 5.01 5.39
C ILE A 87 2.94 6.48 5.19
N PHE A 88 4.21 6.82 5.40
CA PHE A 88 4.75 8.17 5.27
C PHE A 88 5.96 8.19 4.34
N MET A 89 6.15 9.31 3.67
CA MET A 89 7.36 9.64 2.91
C MET A 89 8.18 10.65 3.71
N VAL A 90 9.43 10.31 4.02
CA VAL A 90 10.34 11.12 4.84
C VAL A 90 11.66 11.35 4.12
N ASP A 91 11.82 12.55 3.56
CA ASP A 91 12.91 12.92 2.64
C ASP A 91 13.14 11.88 1.52
N GLY A 92 12.07 11.34 0.95
CA GLY A 92 12.13 10.34 -0.12
C GLY A 92 12.29 8.89 0.33
N GLU A 93 12.30 8.61 1.64
CA GLU A 93 12.26 7.26 2.19
C GLU A 93 10.87 6.90 2.73
N LEU A 94 10.41 5.67 2.50
CA LEU A 94 9.18 5.16 3.09
C LEU A 94 9.37 4.82 4.56
N ILE A 95 8.42 5.24 5.38
CA ILE A 95 8.31 4.96 6.82
C ILE A 95 6.91 4.41 7.08
N PHE A 96 6.83 3.35 7.88
CA PHE A 96 5.59 2.66 8.21
C PHE A 96 5.40 2.76 9.71
N THR A 97 4.18 3.06 10.15
CA THR A 97 3.90 3.13 11.58
C THR A 97 3.86 1.77 12.24
N SER A 98 3.90 1.77 13.56
CA SER A 98 3.64 0.57 14.35
C SER A 98 2.25 0.02 14.01
N VAL A 99 2.16 -1.30 13.93
CA VAL A 99 0.91 -2.02 13.68
C VAL A 99 -0.10 -1.72 14.78
N MET A 100 -1.23 -1.14 14.41
CA MET A 100 -2.38 -0.98 15.31
C MET A 100 -3.37 -2.12 15.09
N LYS A 101 -3.90 -2.65 16.19
CA LYS A 101 -4.95 -3.68 16.16
C LYS A 101 -6.31 -2.99 16.03
N GLY A 102 -7.13 -3.42 15.08
CA GLY A 102 -8.53 -3.03 14.94
C GLY A 102 -9.33 -3.30 16.22
N GLN A 103 -10.13 -2.34 16.67
CA GLN A 103 -11.33 -2.61 17.47
C GLN A 103 -12.54 -2.30 16.60
N GLU A 104 -13.60 -3.11 16.72
CA GLU A 104 -14.78 -3.21 15.84
C GLU A 104 -15.51 -1.88 15.52
N SER A 105 -15.18 -0.76 16.16
CA SER A 105 -15.91 0.51 16.01
C SER A 105 -15.11 1.72 15.51
N SER A 106 -13.77 1.69 15.49
CA SER A 106 -12.89 2.76 14.95
C SER A 106 -11.45 2.61 15.47
N VAL A 107 -10.45 2.73 14.59
CA VAL A 107 -9.06 2.98 14.97
C VAL A 107 -8.68 4.36 14.45
N THR A 108 -8.57 5.35 15.35
CA THR A 108 -7.97 6.65 15.01
C THR A 108 -6.52 6.63 15.46
N SER A 109 -5.59 6.45 14.51
CA SER A 109 -4.15 6.39 14.76
C SER A 109 -3.50 7.77 14.59
N ASN A 110 -3.40 8.52 15.69
CA ASN A 110 -2.64 9.79 15.69
C ASN A 110 -1.14 9.50 15.90
N HIS A 111 -0.49 8.96 14.86
CA HIS A 111 0.96 8.78 14.90
C HIS A 111 1.69 10.12 14.74
N ASN A 112 2.66 10.38 15.62
CA ASN A 112 3.52 11.56 15.51
C ASN A 112 4.86 11.16 14.91
N ILE A 113 5.14 11.64 13.70
CA ILE A 113 6.43 11.47 13.03
C ILE A 113 7.18 12.79 13.03
N SER A 114 8.43 12.74 13.49
CA SER A 114 9.35 13.87 13.39
C SER A 114 10.73 13.43 12.96
N VAL A 115 11.50 14.34 12.37
CA VAL A 115 12.86 14.08 11.90
C VAL A 115 13.78 15.11 12.49
N LYS A 116 14.93 14.65 12.99
CA LYS A 116 16.01 15.52 13.46
C LYS A 116 17.29 15.19 12.73
N TYR A 117 18.01 16.23 12.34
CA TYR A 117 19.39 16.12 11.88
C TYR A 117 20.28 16.66 12.99
N VAL A 118 21.01 15.78 13.66
CA VAL A 118 21.95 16.15 14.73
C VAL A 118 23.37 15.96 14.24
N GLN A 119 24.32 16.78 14.72
CA GLN A 119 25.73 16.59 14.34
C GLN A 119 26.21 15.20 14.77
N HIS A 120 26.89 14.47 13.88
CA HIS A 120 27.35 13.12 14.21
C HIS A 120 28.40 13.18 15.33
N PRO A 121 28.28 12.37 16.41
CA PRO A 121 29.12 12.51 17.59
C PRO A 121 30.61 12.30 17.32
N THR A 122 30.95 11.44 16.36
CA THR A 122 32.35 11.04 16.09
C THR A 122 32.81 11.22 14.64
N ARG A 123 31.91 11.56 13.70
CA ARG A 123 32.21 11.52 12.25
C ARG A 123 32.08 12.93 11.69
N LYS A 124 33.22 13.59 11.51
CA LYS A 124 33.28 14.96 11.00
C LYS A 124 32.68 15.03 9.59
N GLY A 125 31.90 16.07 9.32
CA GLY A 125 31.21 16.27 8.04
C GLY A 125 29.93 15.45 7.85
N TYR A 126 29.44 14.77 8.89
CA TYR A 126 28.18 14.01 8.80
C TYR A 126 27.18 14.53 9.84
N PHE A 127 25.91 14.54 9.45
CA PHE A 127 24.79 14.56 10.36
C PHE A 127 24.32 13.13 10.61
N ARG A 128 23.71 12.90 11.76
CA ARG A 128 22.88 11.74 12.03
C ARG A 128 21.42 12.16 11.86
N LYS A 129 20.77 11.65 10.82
CA LYS A 129 19.32 11.71 10.64
C LYS A 129 18.68 10.73 11.60
N GLU A 130 17.81 11.23 12.46
CA GLU A 130 17.00 10.44 13.39
C GLU A 130 15.52 10.64 13.02
N VAL A 131 14.86 9.56 12.63
CA VAL A 131 13.42 9.52 12.44
C VAL A 131 12.80 9.06 13.75
N TYR A 132 11.93 9.89 14.33
CA TYR A 132 11.18 9.60 15.53
C TYR A 132 9.75 9.24 15.17
N MET A 133 9.23 8.20 15.82
CA MET A 133 7.86 7.77 15.74
C MET A 133 7.31 7.60 17.15
N ASP A 134 6.24 8.32 17.44
CA ASP A 134 5.57 8.32 18.75
C ASP A 134 6.55 8.57 19.91
N GLY A 135 7.47 9.52 19.68
CA GLY A 135 8.50 9.94 20.65
C GLY A 135 9.73 9.03 20.74
N SER A 136 9.71 7.86 20.10
CA SER A 136 10.82 6.90 20.10
C SER A 136 11.63 6.97 18.79
N ILE A 137 12.91 6.60 18.83
CA ILE A 137 13.74 6.58 17.61
C ILE A 137 13.38 5.34 16.80
N TYR A 138 12.77 5.56 15.65
CA TYR A 138 12.43 4.52 14.68
C TYR A 138 13.63 4.11 13.83
N LYS A 139 14.36 5.09 13.30
CA LYS A 139 15.47 4.83 12.38
C LYS A 139 16.57 5.88 12.50
N ARG A 140 17.81 5.44 12.38
CA ARG A 140 19.00 6.31 12.29
C ARG A 140 19.72 6.07 10.96
N LYS A 141 20.18 7.17 10.35
CA LYS A 141 21.02 7.12 9.16
C LYS A 141 22.02 8.25 9.19
N ASP A 142 23.28 7.95 8.92
CA ASP A 142 24.30 8.98 8.77
C ASP A 142 24.21 9.58 7.36
N VAL A 143 24.21 10.91 7.28
CA VAL A 143 24.05 11.68 6.05
C VAL A 143 25.18 12.68 5.96
N TYR A 144 25.88 12.69 4.82
CA TYR A 144 26.93 13.69 4.59
C TYR A 144 26.32 15.09 4.56
N TYR A 145 26.95 16.07 5.20
CA TYR A 145 26.32 17.37 5.46
C TYR A 145 25.85 18.11 4.19
N LYS A 146 26.49 17.88 3.04
CA LYS A 146 26.08 18.45 1.75
C LYS A 146 24.83 17.82 1.17
N ASP A 147 24.53 16.57 1.54
CA ASP A 147 23.37 15.82 1.06
C ASP A 147 22.16 15.99 2.00
N ALA A 148 22.35 16.64 3.16
CA ALA A 148 21.27 16.91 4.08
C ALA A 148 20.29 17.94 3.47
N PRO A 149 18.97 17.68 3.52
CA PRO A 149 17.98 18.59 2.93
C PRO A 149 17.93 19.90 3.71
N ARG A 150 17.78 21.02 2.98
CA ARG A 150 17.60 22.35 3.60
C ARG A 150 16.29 22.46 4.39
N LYS A 151 15.27 21.71 3.97
CA LYS A 151 13.97 21.61 4.61
C LYS A 151 13.59 20.15 4.71
N VAL A 152 13.29 19.70 5.93
CA VAL A 152 12.74 18.36 6.18
C VAL A 152 11.37 18.24 5.51
N SER A 153 11.15 17.13 4.81
CA SER A 153 9.84 16.80 4.24
C SER A 153 9.30 15.53 4.88
N ILE A 154 8.14 15.65 5.52
CA ILE A 154 7.35 14.53 6.06
C ILE A 154 5.98 14.63 5.43
N GLN A 155 5.58 13.60 4.70
CA GLN A 155 4.32 13.59 3.98
C GLN A 155 3.58 12.28 4.26
N TYR A 156 2.34 12.38 4.71
CA TYR A 156 1.45 11.22 4.84
C TYR A 156 1.03 10.72 3.47
N ILE A 157 1.13 9.40 3.24
CA ILE A 157 0.76 8.75 1.98
C ILE A 157 -0.67 8.23 2.06
N PHE A 158 -0.88 7.14 2.81
CA PHE A 158 -2.19 6.52 3.05
C PHE A 158 -2.11 5.50 4.20
N ASN A 159 -3.27 5.03 4.64
CA ASN A 159 -3.43 3.91 5.56
C ASN A 159 -3.64 2.61 4.79
N LEU A 160 -2.93 1.58 5.23
CA LEU A 160 -3.01 0.22 4.73
C LEU A 160 -3.58 -0.65 5.86
N HIS A 161 -4.75 -1.23 5.63
CA HIS A 161 -5.37 -2.16 6.58
C HIS A 161 -5.37 -3.59 6.03
N THR A 162 -5.65 -4.55 6.89
CA THR A 162 -5.67 -5.98 6.57
C THR A 162 -6.95 -6.60 7.10
N HIS A 163 -7.52 -7.54 6.34
CA HIS A 163 -8.65 -8.35 6.80
C HIS A 163 -8.22 -9.77 7.12
N PRO A 164 -8.77 -10.39 8.19
CA PRO A 164 -8.56 -11.80 8.46
C PRO A 164 -9.25 -12.66 7.41
N LYS A 165 -8.83 -13.93 7.37
CA LYS A 165 -9.47 -14.95 6.56
C LYS A 165 -10.66 -15.50 7.32
N HIS A 166 -11.84 -15.50 6.71
CA HIS A 166 -13.00 -16.22 7.22
C HIS A 166 -12.92 -17.67 6.72
N VAL A 167 -13.07 -18.62 7.64
CA VAL A 167 -13.11 -20.05 7.33
C VAL A 167 -14.53 -20.54 7.54
N PHE A 168 -15.16 -21.04 6.49
CA PHE A 168 -16.49 -21.62 6.53
C PHE A 168 -16.43 -23.07 7.06
N GLU A 169 -17.57 -23.59 7.50
CA GLU A 169 -17.68 -24.96 8.04
C GLU A 169 -17.24 -26.05 7.04
N ASN A 170 -17.31 -25.77 5.73
CA ASN A 170 -16.87 -26.65 4.66
C ASN A 170 -15.33 -26.62 4.42
N GLY A 171 -14.59 -25.81 5.18
CA GLY A 171 -13.15 -25.62 5.03
C GLY A 171 -12.73 -24.64 3.93
N GLU A 172 -13.69 -24.12 3.15
CA GLU A 172 -13.43 -23.00 2.25
C GLU A 172 -13.10 -21.76 3.06
N SER A 173 -12.27 -20.91 2.49
CA SER A 173 -11.81 -19.75 3.21
C SER A 173 -11.57 -18.57 2.30
N VAL A 174 -12.15 -17.44 2.69
CA VAL A 174 -12.25 -16.23 1.88
C VAL A 174 -11.82 -15.03 2.70
N PHE A 175 -11.34 -13.99 2.01
CA PHE A 175 -11.14 -12.69 2.63
C PHE A 175 -12.34 -11.81 2.32
N SER A 176 -12.80 -11.07 3.31
CA SER A 176 -13.74 -9.97 3.09
C SER A 176 -13.03 -8.88 2.30
N PHE A 177 -13.70 -8.31 1.30
CA PHE A 177 -13.25 -7.09 0.64
C PHE A 177 -13.44 -5.88 1.58
N VAL A 178 -13.41 -4.65 1.05
CA VAL A 178 -13.59 -3.45 1.86
C VAL A 178 -15.01 -3.33 2.42
N SER A 179 -15.14 -2.93 3.69
CA SER A 179 -16.44 -2.69 4.34
C SER A 179 -16.97 -1.29 4.01
N LYS A 180 -18.26 -1.04 4.31
CA LYS A 180 -18.82 0.31 4.18
C LYS A 180 -18.13 1.30 5.12
N GLN A 181 -17.74 0.83 6.30
CA GLN A 181 -17.09 1.66 7.32
C GLN A 181 -15.68 2.10 6.89
N ASP A 182 -14.93 1.22 6.23
CA ASP A 182 -13.61 1.54 5.68
C ASP A 182 -13.71 2.65 4.63
N MET A 183 -14.70 2.53 3.74
CA MET A 183 -14.97 3.53 2.71
C MET A 183 -15.35 4.87 3.33
N ILE A 184 -16.24 4.89 4.35
CA ILE A 184 -16.64 6.12 5.06
C ILE A 184 -15.41 6.80 5.68
N SER A 185 -14.56 6.01 6.34
CA SER A 185 -13.34 6.49 6.99
C SER A 185 -12.36 7.08 5.96
N GLN A 186 -12.19 6.44 4.81
CA GLN A 186 -11.42 6.99 3.69
C GLN A 186 -11.99 8.32 3.18
N PHE A 187 -13.30 8.41 3.01
CA PHE A 187 -13.93 9.61 2.43
C PHE A 187 -13.85 10.81 3.37
N GLN A 188 -14.06 10.58 4.67
CA GLN A 188 -13.98 11.60 5.72
C GLN A 188 -12.55 12.13 5.92
N SER A 189 -11.53 11.27 5.81
CA SER A 189 -10.12 11.69 5.94
C SER A 189 -9.61 12.53 4.76
N LYS A 190 -10.41 12.68 3.69
CA LYS A 190 -9.99 13.28 2.41
C LYS A 190 -8.74 12.62 1.82
N ALA A 191 -8.45 11.37 2.20
CA ALA A 191 -7.35 10.62 1.65
C ALA A 191 -7.61 10.33 0.16
N ILE A 192 -6.64 10.64 -0.70
CA ILE A 192 -6.73 10.33 -2.14
C ILE A 192 -6.55 8.83 -2.35
N VAL A 193 -5.70 8.18 -1.55
CA VAL A 193 -5.39 6.75 -1.65
C VAL A 193 -5.69 6.07 -0.31
N SER A 194 -6.18 4.85 -0.35
CA SER A 194 -6.19 3.88 0.76
C SER A 194 -5.71 2.53 0.25
N GLY A 195 -5.31 1.63 1.15
CA GLY A 195 -4.95 0.27 0.78
C GLY A 195 -5.58 -0.77 1.68
N LEU A 196 -5.85 -1.95 1.10
CA LEU A 196 -6.31 -3.16 1.79
C LEU A 196 -5.39 -4.32 1.43
N VAL A 197 -5.02 -5.13 2.41
CA VAL A 197 -4.28 -6.38 2.23
C VAL A 197 -5.15 -7.57 2.62
N THR A 198 -5.35 -8.43 1.64
CA THR A 198 -6.04 -9.73 1.75
C THR A 198 -5.06 -10.80 1.27
N ASP A 199 -5.47 -11.75 0.43
CA ASP A 199 -4.57 -12.55 -0.40
C ASP A 199 -3.82 -11.69 -1.45
N LYS A 200 -4.33 -10.49 -1.72
CA LYS A 200 -3.77 -9.49 -2.63
C LYS A 200 -3.66 -8.13 -1.97
N LEU A 201 -2.84 -7.26 -2.56
CA LEU A 201 -2.85 -5.84 -2.25
C LEU A 201 -3.86 -5.13 -3.16
N TRP A 202 -4.74 -4.36 -2.55
CA TRP A 202 -5.67 -3.48 -3.22
C TRP A 202 -5.33 -2.03 -2.88
N LEU A 203 -5.28 -1.16 -3.89
CA LEU A 203 -5.16 0.29 -3.69
C LEU A 203 -6.39 0.97 -4.29
N PHE A 204 -7.03 1.83 -3.50
CA PHE A 204 -8.23 2.54 -3.89
C PHE A 204 -7.90 4.02 -4.04
N VAL A 205 -8.09 4.56 -5.24
CA VAL A 205 -7.76 5.95 -5.56
C VAL A 205 -9.04 6.73 -5.86
N ARG A 206 -9.34 7.73 -5.02
CA ARG A 206 -10.42 8.68 -5.27
C ARG A 206 -10.05 9.59 -6.44
N THR A 207 -11.03 9.86 -7.30
CA THR A 207 -10.87 10.75 -8.45
C THR A 207 -11.66 12.04 -8.24
N ASN A 208 -11.50 12.99 -9.16
CA ASN A 208 -12.31 14.20 -9.22
C ASN A 208 -13.81 13.92 -9.47
N SER A 209 -14.17 12.71 -9.89
CA SER A 209 -15.54 12.27 -10.12
C SER A 209 -16.09 11.41 -8.97
N SER A 210 -15.28 11.08 -7.97
CA SER A 210 -15.76 10.36 -6.80
C SER A 210 -16.74 11.23 -6.00
N PRO A 211 -17.84 10.65 -5.49
CA PRO A 211 -18.82 11.42 -4.74
C PRO A 211 -18.22 11.95 -3.42
N GLU A 212 -18.91 12.90 -2.81
CA GLU A 212 -18.52 13.39 -1.47
C GLU A 212 -18.99 12.46 -0.36
N THR A 213 -20.06 11.71 -0.60
CA THR A 213 -20.71 10.81 0.36
C THR A 213 -20.90 9.41 -0.22
N ILE A 214 -21.01 8.41 0.66
CA ILE A 214 -21.22 7.01 0.29
C ILE A 214 -22.69 6.66 0.53
N ASN A 215 -23.43 6.47 -0.57
CA ASN A 215 -24.85 6.12 -0.56
C ASN A 215 -25.09 4.70 -1.05
N MET A 216 -24.21 3.76 -0.66
CA MET A 216 -24.34 2.35 -1.02
C MET A 216 -24.53 1.47 0.22
N GLU A 217 -25.23 0.35 0.04
CA GLU A 217 -25.34 -0.71 1.04
C GLU A 217 -24.07 -1.55 1.04
N GLU A 218 -23.73 -2.13 2.18
CA GLU A 218 -22.52 -2.94 2.35
C GLU A 218 -22.48 -4.15 1.41
N SER A 219 -23.63 -4.79 1.19
CA SER A 219 -23.78 -5.91 0.25
C SER A 219 -23.45 -5.57 -1.20
N ASN A 220 -23.47 -4.27 -1.56
CA ASN A 220 -23.22 -3.81 -2.92
C ASN A 220 -21.76 -3.42 -3.14
N ILE A 221 -20.90 -3.49 -2.11
CA ILE A 221 -19.50 -3.10 -2.24
C ILE A 221 -18.73 -4.18 -3.00
N SER A 222 -18.25 -3.81 -4.18
CA SER A 222 -17.45 -4.65 -5.07
C SER A 222 -16.48 -3.79 -5.86
N VAL A 223 -15.49 -4.40 -6.52
CA VAL A 223 -14.59 -3.68 -7.42
C VAL A 223 -15.38 -2.91 -8.49
N GLU A 224 -16.42 -3.52 -9.06
CA GLU A 224 -17.18 -2.92 -10.15
C GLU A 224 -18.03 -1.73 -9.68
N THR A 225 -18.68 -1.83 -8.52
CA THR A 225 -19.46 -0.71 -7.97
C THR A 225 -18.55 0.43 -7.51
N LEU A 226 -17.36 0.13 -6.97
CA LEU A 226 -16.37 1.17 -6.66
C LEU A 226 -15.88 1.91 -7.92
N LYS A 227 -15.73 1.21 -9.05
CA LYS A 227 -15.35 1.83 -10.33
C LYS A 227 -16.51 2.62 -10.95
N THR A 228 -17.69 2.03 -11.02
CA THR A 228 -18.80 2.56 -11.82
C THR A 228 -19.65 3.57 -11.04
N GLU A 229 -19.94 3.32 -9.77
CA GLU A 229 -20.79 4.19 -8.94
C GLU A 229 -19.94 5.19 -8.14
N MET A 230 -18.86 4.71 -7.51
CA MET A 230 -17.98 5.57 -6.71
C MET A 230 -16.90 6.29 -7.54
N LYS A 231 -16.82 6.00 -8.85
CA LYS A 231 -15.87 6.59 -9.80
C LYS A 231 -14.42 6.55 -9.29
N MET A 232 -14.06 5.48 -8.60
CA MET A 232 -12.72 5.28 -8.06
C MET A 232 -11.88 4.46 -9.04
N VAL A 233 -10.57 4.68 -8.99
CA VAL A 233 -9.62 3.81 -9.67
C VAL A 233 -9.09 2.79 -8.67
N ILE A 234 -9.24 1.50 -9.02
CA ILE A 234 -8.80 0.38 -8.20
C ILE A 234 -7.54 -0.22 -8.83
N TYR A 235 -6.49 -0.44 -8.03
CA TYR A 235 -5.35 -1.26 -8.42
C TYR A 235 -5.35 -2.56 -7.62
N CYS A 236 -4.96 -3.64 -8.27
CA CYS A 236 -4.76 -4.94 -7.63
C CYS A 236 -3.33 -5.42 -7.91
N ALA A 237 -2.67 -5.98 -6.90
CA ALA A 237 -1.37 -6.63 -7.03
C ALA A 237 -1.37 -7.97 -6.30
N GLU A 238 -0.87 -9.00 -6.98
CA GLU A 238 -0.32 -10.15 -6.27
C GLU A 238 0.95 -9.74 -5.53
N LEU A 239 1.28 -10.45 -4.45
CA LEU A 239 2.46 -10.14 -3.64
C LEU A 239 3.73 -10.11 -4.50
N PHE A 240 4.52 -9.05 -4.33
CA PHE A 240 5.76 -8.78 -5.08
C PHE A 240 5.59 -8.51 -6.59
N LYS A 241 4.37 -8.44 -7.13
CA LYS A 241 4.10 -8.04 -8.52
C LYS A 241 3.76 -6.56 -8.62
N LYS A 242 3.50 -6.06 -9.82
CA LYS A 242 3.02 -4.68 -10.02
C LYS A 242 1.55 -4.57 -9.61
N ALA A 243 1.16 -3.40 -9.11
CA ALA A 243 -0.26 -3.08 -8.92
C ALA A 243 -0.84 -2.60 -10.25
N ILE A 244 -1.79 -3.36 -10.80
CA ILE A 244 -2.39 -3.14 -12.12
C ILE A 244 -3.79 -2.57 -11.94
N LYS A 245 -4.11 -1.52 -12.71
CA LYS A 245 -5.43 -0.88 -12.74
C LYS A 245 -6.49 -1.90 -13.20
N GLN A 246 -7.58 -2.03 -12.43
CA GLN A 246 -8.68 -2.97 -12.66
C GLN A 246 -9.84 -2.33 -13.43
#